data_AF-A0A520A727-F1
#
_entry.id   AF-A0A520A727-F1
#
_cell.length_a   1.000
_cell.length_b   1.000
_cell.length_c   1.000
_cell.angle_alpha   90.00
_cell.angle_beta   90.00
_cell.angle_gamma   90.00
#
_symmetry.space_group_name_H-M   'P 1'
#
loop_
_entity.id
_entity.type
_entity.pdbx_description
1 polymer ?
#
loop_
_entity_poly.entity_id
_entity_poly.type
_entity_poly.pdbx_seq_one_letter_code
_entity_poly.pdbx_strand_id
1 'polypeptide(L)'
;MISHNIIMVCQQNWNLEIDSSAKNLAKAFACHNKVLYVNAPLDVNTLLRNWSTAEVREKLRIVTGQQAGLRGIYARCLMLFGQLAVIQIFI
;
A
#
# COMPACT_ATOMS: atom_id res chain seq x y z
N MET A 1 -1.77 -28.71 -4.51
CA MET A 1 -2.47 -27.43 -4.27
C MET A 1 -1.83 -26.36 -5.11
N ILE A 2 -2.60 -25.63 -5.91
CA ILE A 2 -2.10 -24.56 -6.78
C ILE A 2 -2.00 -23.27 -5.95
N SER A 3 -0.82 -22.66 -5.91
CA SER A 3 -0.57 -21.37 -5.26
C SER A 3 -0.79 -20.25 -6.28
N HIS A 4 -1.53 -19.21 -5.90
CA HIS A 4 -1.77 -18.04 -6.75
C HIS A 4 -0.93 -16.83 -6.30
N ASN A 5 -0.71 -15.90 -7.22
CA ASN A 5 -0.20 -14.56 -6.92
C ASN A 5 -1.39 -13.60 -6.94
N ILE A 6 -1.63 -12.90 -5.83
CA ILE A 6 -2.81 -12.06 -5.63
C ILE A 6 -2.36 -10.62 -5.46
N ILE A 7 -2.90 -9.71 -6.26
CA ILE A 7 -2.71 -8.27 -6.09
C ILE A 7 -3.99 -7.71 -5.46
N MET A 8 -3.85 -7.09 -4.28
CA MET A 8 -4.96 -6.48 -3.55
C MET A 8 -4.84 -4.96 -3.65
N VAL A 9 -5.75 -4.34 -4.38
CA VAL A 9 -5.89 -2.89 -4.45
C VAL A 9 -7.10 -2.52 -3.58
N CYS A 10 -6.87 -1.76 -2.53
CA CYS A 10 -7.91 -1.41 -1.57
C CYS A 10 -7.92 0.09 -1.33
N GLN A 11 -9.09 0.65 -1.06
CA GLN A 11 -9.24 2.08 -0.75
C GLN A 11 -8.46 2.46 0.52
N GLN A 12 -8.43 1.56 1.50
CA GLN A 12 -7.72 1.78 2.76
C GLN A 12 -6.26 1.39 2.63
N ASN A 13 -5.38 2.37 2.86
CA ASN A 13 -3.95 2.12 2.98
C ASN A 13 -3.67 1.21 4.17
N TRP A 14 -2.68 0.35 3.99
CA TRP A 14 -2.27 -0.58 5.04
C TRP A 14 -1.62 0.14 6.24
N ASN A 15 -1.02 1.32 6.03
CA ASN A 15 -0.37 2.09 7.09
C ASN A 15 -1.35 2.70 8.11
N LEU A 16 -2.65 2.72 7.85
CA LEU A 16 -3.64 3.20 8.82
C LEU A 16 -3.55 2.38 10.10
N GLU A 17 -3.60 3.00 11.28
CA GLU A 17 -3.48 2.26 12.55
C GLU A 17 -4.64 1.29 12.79
N ILE A 18 -5.82 1.61 12.25
CA ILE A 18 -7.03 0.80 12.40
C ILE A 18 -6.87 -0.53 11.64
N ASP A 19 -7.26 -1.62 12.30
CA ASP A 19 -7.35 -2.93 11.65
C ASP A 19 -8.59 -2.97 10.76
N SER A 20 -8.44 -3.47 9.53
CA SER A 20 -9.49 -3.45 8.52
C SER A 20 -9.79 -4.83 7.99
N SER A 21 -11.01 -5.00 7.47
CA SER A 21 -11.40 -6.23 6.77
C SER A 21 -10.43 -6.56 5.64
N ALA A 22 -9.94 -5.55 4.91
CA ALA A 22 -8.96 -5.71 3.85
C ALA A 22 -7.62 -6.28 4.35
N LYS A 23 -7.11 -5.79 5.48
CA LYS A 23 -5.88 -6.34 6.10
C LYS A 23 -6.06 -7.77 6.55
N ASN A 24 -7.20 -8.09 7.17
CA ASN A 24 -7.47 -9.44 7.65
C ASN A 24 -7.66 -10.44 6.49
N LEU A 25 -8.31 -10.01 5.41
CA LEU A 25 -8.43 -10.80 4.19
C LEU A 25 -7.06 -11.03 3.53
N ALA A 26 -6.21 -10.01 3.46
CA ALA A 26 -4.85 -10.14 2.93
C ALA A 26 -4.00 -11.12 3.75
N LYS A 27 -4.12 -11.09 5.09
CA LYS A 27 -3.48 -12.05 5.99
C LYS A 27 -3.96 -13.48 5.71
N ALA A 28 -5.28 -13.68 5.61
CA ALA A 28 -5.86 -15.00 5.33
C ALA A 28 -5.41 -15.54 3.96
N PHE A 29 -5.37 -14.70 2.93
CA PHE A 29 -4.86 -15.10 1.63
C PHE A 29 -3.36 -15.43 1.65
N ALA A 30 -2.56 -14.71 2.43
CA ALA A 30 -1.12 -14.92 2.54
C ALA A 30 -0.73 -16.27 3.17
N CYS A 31 -1.65 -16.93 3.91
CA CYS A 31 -1.43 -18.29 4.43
C CYS A 31 -1.14 -19.29 3.30
N HIS A 32 -1.82 -19.14 2.15
CA HIS A 32 -1.74 -20.08 1.04
C HIS A 32 -1.23 -19.48 -0.27
N ASN A 33 -1.22 -18.15 -0.41
CA ASN A 33 -0.86 -17.44 -1.64
C ASN A 33 0.24 -16.40 -1.39
N LYS A 34 0.88 -15.92 -2.47
CA LYS A 34 1.71 -14.72 -2.41
C LYS A 34 0.81 -13.52 -2.63
N VAL A 35 0.80 -12.58 -1.70
CA VAL A 35 -0.07 -11.41 -1.72
C VAL A 35 0.76 -10.14 -1.87
N LEU A 36 0.38 -9.27 -2.80
CA LEU A 36 0.88 -7.92 -2.92
C LEU A 36 -0.25 -6.95 -2.60
N TYR A 37 -0.17 -6.28 -1.46
CA TYR A 37 -1.10 -5.23 -1.06
C TYR A 37 -0.61 -3.89 -1.61
N VAL A 38 -1.42 -3.23 -2.43
CA VAL A 38 -1.05 -1.96 -3.06
C VAL A 38 -1.74 -0.83 -2.32
N ASN A 39 -0.93 0.04 -1.70
CA ASN A 39 -1.42 1.28 -1.13
C ASN A 39 -1.81 2.27 -2.24
N ALA A 40 -2.84 3.06 -1.98
CA ALA A 40 -3.20 4.18 -2.81
C ALA A 40 -2.03 5.20 -2.85
N PRO A 41 -1.83 5.85 -4.02
CA PRO A 41 -0.83 6.89 -4.16
C PRO A 41 -1.16 8.09 -3.26
N LEU A 42 -0.13 8.88 -2.95
CA LEU A 42 -0.30 10.14 -2.24
C LEU A 42 -1.01 11.15 -3.15
N ASP A 43 -2.14 11.69 -2.71
CA ASP A 43 -2.84 12.76 -3.41
C ASP A 43 -2.26 14.14 -3.08
N VAL A 44 -2.42 15.08 -4.01
CA VAL A 44 -1.84 16.44 -3.92
C VAL A 44 -2.39 17.21 -2.71
N ASN A 45 -3.68 17.03 -2.38
CA ASN A 45 -4.29 17.76 -1.27
C ASN A 45 -3.75 17.28 0.08
N THR A 46 -3.61 15.97 0.27
CA THR A 46 -2.95 15.38 1.45
C THR A 46 -1.49 15.79 1.53
N LEU A 47 -0.77 15.83 0.40
CA LEU A 47 0.60 16.31 0.38
C LEU A 47 0.69 17.76 0.88
N LEU A 48 -0.14 18.67 0.38
CA LEU A 48 -0.10 20.09 0.76
C LEU A 48 -0.51 20.31 2.23
N ARG A 49 -1.54 19.62 2.72
CA ARG A 49 -2.06 19.79 4.08
C ARG A 49 -1.17 19.16 5.14
N ASN A 50 -0.63 17.98 4.85
CA ASN A 50 0.03 17.11 5.82
C ASN A 50 1.53 16.90 5.51
N TRP A 51 2.15 17.80 4.73
CA TRP A 51 3.55 17.69 4.30
C TRP A 51 4.55 17.47 5.45
N SER A 52 4.22 18.00 6.64
CA SER A 52 5.05 17.95 7.84
C SER A 52 4.85 16.67 8.67
N THR A 53 3.91 15.79 8.29
CA THR A 53 3.69 14.52 8.98
C THR A 53 4.72 13.46 8.56
N ALA A 54 5.06 12.56 9.47
CA ALA A 54 6.03 11.50 9.19
C ALA A 54 5.54 10.57 8.07
N GLU A 55 4.25 10.23 8.04
CA GLU A 55 3.65 9.35 7.03
C GLU A 55 3.77 9.94 5.62
N VAL A 56 3.44 11.22 5.44
CA VAL A 56 3.52 11.89 4.13
C VAL A 56 4.97 12.03 3.68
N ARG A 57 5.91 12.34 4.59
CA ARG A 57 7.34 12.39 4.27
C ARG A 57 7.89 11.02 3.85
N GLU A 58 7.49 9.94 4.51
CA GLU A 58 7.88 8.58 4.12
C GLU A 58 7.39 8.26 2.69
N LYS A 59 6.11 8.52 2.41
CA LYS A 59 5.55 8.34 1.06
C LYS A 59 6.30 9.18 0.02
N LEU A 60 6.63 10.42 0.33
CA LEU A 60 7.37 11.31 -0.58
C LEU A 60 8.77 10.77 -0.89
N ARG A 61 9.50 10.28 0.11
CA ARG A 61 10.82 9.64 -0.08
C ARG A 61 10.73 8.43 -0.99
N ILE A 62 9.70 7.61 -0.83
CA ILE A 62 9.48 6.42 -1.68
C ILE A 62 9.19 6.83 -3.12
N VAL A 63 8.27 7.78 -3.31
CA VAL A 63 7.87 8.27 -4.63
C VAL A 63 9.02 8.94 -5.36
N THR A 64 9.87 9.67 -4.63
CA THR A 64 11.06 10.34 -5.18
C THR A 64 12.25 9.39 -5.37
N GLY A 65 12.08 8.09 -5.13
CA GLY A 65 13.13 7.07 -5.32
C GLY A 65 14.20 7.07 -4.23
N GLN A 66 14.03 7.85 -3.16
CA GLN A 66 14.96 7.91 -2.02
C GLN A 66 14.82 6.69 -1.09
N GLN A 67 13.72 5.95 -1.20
CA GLN A 67 13.45 4.74 -0.41
C GLN A 67 12.73 3.69 -1.26
N ALA A 68 12.96 2.41 -1.00
CA ALA A 68 12.28 1.33 -1.69
C ALA A 68 10.77 1.35 -1.39
N GLY A 69 9.94 1.28 -2.44
CA GLY A 69 8.48 1.26 -2.31
C GLY A 69 7.88 -0.11 -2.02
N LEU A 70 8.69 -1.17 -1.98
CA LEU A 70 8.25 -2.51 -1.65
C LEU A 70 8.69 -2.86 -0.23
N ARG A 71 7.75 -3.21 0.63
CA ARG A 71 8.01 -3.56 2.04
C ARG A 71 7.43 -4.93 2.38
N GLY A 72 8.22 -5.78 3.02
CA GLY A 72 7.71 -7.02 3.60
C GLY A 72 6.84 -6.74 4.82
N ILE A 73 5.61 -7.29 4.83
CA ILE A 73 4.71 -7.22 5.98
C ILE A 73 4.70 -8.57 6.72
N TYR A 74 4.48 -9.64 5.97
CA TYR A 74 4.48 -11.03 6.45
C TYR A 74 5.29 -11.91 5.50
N ALA A 75 5.57 -13.14 5.91
CA ALA A 75 6.37 -14.11 5.14
C ALA A 75 5.96 -14.23 3.66
N ARG A 76 4.67 -14.03 3.34
CA ARG A 76 4.14 -14.12 1.97
C ARG A 76 3.25 -12.93 1.57
N CYS A 77 3.32 -11.83 2.32
CA CYS A 77 2.59 -10.61 2.02
C CYS A 77 3.55 -9.42 1.93
N LEU A 78 3.59 -8.81 0.75
CA LEU A 78 4.35 -7.60 0.47
C LEU A 78 3.40 -6.42 0.33
N MET A 79 3.82 -5.26 0.78
CA MET A 79 3.17 -3.99 0.50
C MET A 79 3.94 -3.26 -0.58
N LEU A 80 3.21 -2.70 -1.55
CA LEU A 80 3.73 -1.72 -2.48
C LEU A 80 3.12 -0.36 -2.17
N PHE A 81 3.96 0.65 -1.98
CA PHE A 81 3.55 2.05 -1.95
C PHE A 81 3.27 2.53 -3.37
N GLY A 82 2.06 3.04 -3.61
CA GLY A 82 1.71 3.63 -4.90
C GLY A 82 2.62 4.81 -5.25
N GLN A 83 3.28 4.72 -6.41
CA GLN A 83 3.96 5.86 -7.00
C GLN A 83 2.89 6.82 -7.56
N LEU A 84 3.11 8.13 -7.41
CA LEU A 84 2.21 9.26 -7.75
C LEU A 84 1.02 8.94 -8.66
N ALA A 85 -0.16 9.39 -8.23
CA ALA A 85 -1.42 9.16 -8.88
C ALA A 85 -1.43 9.62 -10.35
N VAL A 86 -1.45 8.66 -11.28
CA VAL A 86 -2.08 8.83 -12.60
C VAL A 86 -3.40 8.05 -12.67
N ILE A 87 -3.83 7.41 -11.58
CA ILE A 87 -5.06 6.59 -11.53
C ILE A 87 -6.01 7.15 -10.47
N GLN A 88 -6.50 8.37 -10.69
CA GLN A 88 -7.76 8.86 -10.14
C GLN A 88 -8.42 9.79 -11.16
N ILE A 89 -8.57 9.30 -12.39
CA ILE A 89 -9.55 9.81 -13.36
C ILE A 89 -10.22 8.55 -13.90
N PHE A 90 -11.56 8.51 -13.85
CA PHE A 90 -12.45 7.41 -14.23
C PHE A 90 -12.68 6.30 -13.17
N ILE A 91 -13.45 6.63 -12.14
CA ILE A 91 -14.64 5.84 -11.75
C ILE A 91 -15.75 6.85 -11.47
#